data_AF-A0A1J5KZT2-F1
#
_entry.id   AF-A0A1J5KZT2-F1
#
_cell.length_a   1.000
_cell.length_b   1.000
_cell.length_c   1.000
_cell.angle_alpha   90.00
_cell.angle_beta   90.00
_cell.angle_gamma   90.00
#
_symmetry.space_group_name_H-M   'P 1'
#
loop_
_entity.id
_entity.type
_entity.pdbx_description
1 polymer ?
#
loop_
_entity_poly.entity_id
_entity_poly.type
_entity_poly.pdbx_seq_one_letter_code
_entity_poly.pdbx_strand_id
1 'polypeptide(L)'
;MYSQEAIDVLVNRIGWSDLSSDLSIDLSVENKTAESGKTFDWYHSLAQIGNIYSAVPKVNMDSEDFNELLLDLKKKAVSSTLTSILDKHYRYDFNKDYSNEIIDKASLFDDVIGYTVAIKVIELLISTNRKNAEERNASMSYQTLKVELNGAKNEGGHYIAKGIYFELSQSIKKAQRSLFPFEVIVRNGNCQ
;
A
#
# COMPACT_ATOMS: atom_id res chain seq x y z
N MET A 1 19.40 -7.96 5.44
CA MET A 1 19.55 -6.50 5.18
C MET A 1 19.22 -6.22 3.71
N TYR A 2 18.98 -4.96 3.36
CA TYR A 2 18.73 -4.52 1.97
C TYR A 2 19.23 -3.07 1.78
N SER A 3 19.68 -2.74 0.57
CA SER A 3 20.28 -1.46 0.22
C SER A 3 19.25 -0.36 0.02
N GLN A 4 19.70 0.91 0.05
CA GLN A 4 18.85 2.05 -0.29
C GLN A 4 18.37 1.98 -1.75
N GLU A 5 19.20 1.49 -2.66
CA GLU A 5 18.85 1.28 -4.06
C GLU A 5 17.64 0.34 -4.21
N ALA A 6 17.60 -0.77 -3.47
CA ALA A 6 16.46 -1.69 -3.49
C ALA A 6 15.18 -1.02 -2.98
N ILE A 7 15.28 -0.12 -2.00
CA ILE A 7 14.14 0.66 -1.50
C ILE A 7 13.66 1.64 -2.57
N ASP A 8 14.58 2.35 -3.22
CA ASP A 8 14.25 3.38 -4.22
C ASP A 8 13.57 2.76 -5.45
N VAL A 9 14.02 1.58 -5.89
CA VAL A 9 13.35 0.79 -6.93
C VAL A 9 11.89 0.54 -6.54
N LEU A 10 11.63 0.07 -5.31
CA LEU A 10 10.28 -0.20 -4.84
C LEU A 10 9.40 1.07 -4.73
N VAL A 11 9.98 2.21 -4.34
CA VAL A 11 9.26 3.49 -4.27
C VAL A 11 8.79 3.92 -5.67
N ASN A 12 9.57 3.66 -6.71
CA ASN A 12 9.25 4.07 -8.08
C ASN A 12 8.33 3.07 -8.83
N ARG A 13 8.01 1.92 -8.22
CA ARG A 13 7.12 0.92 -8.84
C ARG A 13 5.72 1.45 -9.11
N ILE A 14 5.12 2.16 -8.17
CA ILE A 14 3.71 2.59 -8.24
C ILE A 14 3.63 4.11 -8.15
N GLY A 15 2.88 4.70 -9.08
CA GLY A 15 2.67 6.14 -9.17
C GLY A 15 1.28 6.57 -8.72
N TRP A 16 1.12 7.88 -8.58
CA TRP A 16 -0.16 8.54 -8.41
C TRP A 16 -0.76 8.88 -9.77
N SER A 17 -2.08 8.71 -9.92
CA SER A 17 -2.78 9.06 -11.15
C SER A 17 -3.31 10.50 -11.11
N ASP A 18 -3.12 11.24 -12.20
CA ASP A 18 -3.65 12.60 -12.40
C ASP A 18 -5.19 12.62 -12.62
N LEU A 19 -5.83 11.45 -12.73
CA LEU A 19 -7.23 11.27 -13.15
C LEU A 19 -8.29 11.88 -12.21
N SER A 20 -7.90 12.38 -11.04
CA SER A 20 -8.84 12.72 -9.95
C SER A 20 -8.75 14.16 -9.42
N SER A 21 -7.90 15.02 -9.98
CA SER A 21 -7.71 16.37 -9.46
C SER A 21 -8.26 17.43 -10.41
N ASP A 22 -9.46 17.94 -10.08
CA ASP A 22 -9.83 19.35 -10.35
C ASP A 22 -8.96 20.34 -9.54
N LEU A 23 -7.92 19.84 -8.85
CA LEU A 23 -6.96 20.62 -8.11
C LEU A 23 -5.87 21.11 -9.06
N SER A 24 -5.54 22.39 -8.96
CA SER A 24 -4.44 23.05 -9.67
C SER A 24 -3.04 22.66 -9.15
N ILE A 25 -2.87 21.44 -8.68
CA ILE A 25 -1.60 20.95 -8.11
C ILE A 25 -0.92 20.05 -9.13
N ASP A 26 0.20 20.52 -9.67
CA ASP A 26 1.06 19.70 -10.52
C ASP A 26 1.84 18.69 -9.66
N LEU A 27 1.69 17.40 -9.95
CA LEU A 27 2.50 16.37 -9.30
C LEU A 27 3.93 16.39 -9.83
N SER A 28 4.87 16.18 -8.91
CA SER A 28 6.27 15.97 -9.25
C SER A 28 6.46 14.70 -10.07
N VAL A 29 7.54 14.66 -10.86
CA VAL A 29 7.90 13.49 -11.68
C VAL A 29 7.97 12.22 -10.83
N GLU A 30 8.57 12.32 -9.64
CA GLU A 30 8.73 11.20 -8.68
C GLU A 30 7.39 10.61 -8.20
N ASN A 31 6.36 11.44 -8.09
CA ASN A 31 5.02 10.99 -7.72
C ASN A 31 4.26 10.38 -8.89
N LYS A 32 4.53 10.83 -10.13
CA LYS A 32 3.95 10.26 -11.36
C LYS A 32 4.64 8.97 -11.80
N THR A 33 5.91 8.77 -11.45
CA THR A 33 6.67 7.59 -11.86
C THR A 33 5.99 6.31 -11.39
N ALA A 34 5.65 5.46 -12.36
CA ALA A 34 5.02 4.16 -12.17
C ALA A 34 5.72 3.13 -13.06
N GLU A 35 6.88 2.61 -12.63
CA GLU A 35 7.64 1.63 -13.42
C GLU A 35 6.88 0.30 -13.63
N SER A 36 5.95 -0.04 -12.74
CA SER A 36 5.04 -1.18 -12.92
C SER A 36 3.93 -0.91 -13.93
N GLY A 37 3.74 0.35 -14.34
CA GLY A 37 2.58 0.84 -15.07
C GLY A 37 1.31 0.96 -14.22
N LYS A 38 1.37 0.60 -12.92
CA LYS A 38 0.23 0.65 -12.00
C LYS A 38 0.17 1.97 -11.23
N THR A 39 -1.06 2.40 -10.97
CA THR A 39 -1.37 3.57 -10.16
C THR A 39 -2.18 3.19 -8.91
N PHE A 40 -2.13 4.01 -7.86
CA PHE A 40 -2.77 3.68 -6.57
C PHE A 40 -4.31 3.56 -6.62
N ASP A 41 -4.94 4.24 -7.56
CA ASP A 41 -6.39 4.14 -7.83
C ASP A 41 -6.83 2.74 -8.29
N TRP A 42 -5.95 1.95 -8.89
CA TRP A 42 -6.24 0.55 -9.26
C TRP A 42 -6.42 -0.35 -8.03
N TYR A 43 -5.83 0.03 -6.90
CA TYR A 43 -5.90 -0.74 -5.67
C TYR A 43 -7.12 -0.38 -4.83
N HIS A 44 -7.53 0.89 -4.86
CA HIS A 44 -8.77 1.32 -4.22
C HIS A 44 -9.26 2.65 -4.79
N SER A 45 -10.57 2.79 -5.00
CA SER A 45 -11.19 4.02 -5.52
C SER A 45 -10.97 5.23 -4.62
N LEU A 46 -10.83 5.02 -3.31
CA LEU A 46 -10.54 6.10 -2.35
C LEU A 46 -9.08 6.56 -2.34
N ALA A 47 -8.15 5.79 -2.93
CA ALA A 47 -6.72 6.13 -2.99
C ALA A 47 -6.41 7.15 -4.10
N GLN A 48 -7.19 8.21 -4.15
CA GLN A 48 -7.12 9.30 -5.11
C GLN A 48 -6.54 10.56 -4.47
N ILE A 49 -5.86 11.37 -5.28
CA ILE A 49 -5.17 12.57 -4.83
C ILE A 49 -6.15 13.58 -4.22
N GLY A 50 -7.32 13.76 -4.85
CA GLY A 50 -8.37 14.65 -4.34
C GLY A 50 -8.85 14.27 -2.94
N ASN A 51 -8.99 12.97 -2.68
CA ASN A 51 -9.38 12.46 -1.36
C ASN A 51 -8.27 12.70 -0.33
N ILE A 52 -7.00 12.48 -0.70
CA ILE A 52 -5.87 12.75 0.19
C ILE A 52 -5.82 14.24 0.54
N TYR A 53 -5.84 15.12 -0.46
CA TYR A 53 -5.77 16.57 -0.28
C TYR A 53 -6.91 17.11 0.60
N SER A 54 -8.14 16.60 0.41
CA SER A 54 -9.28 16.99 1.24
C SER A 54 -9.18 16.52 2.70
N ALA A 55 -8.43 15.43 2.95
CA ALA A 55 -8.22 14.88 4.29
C ALA A 55 -7.06 15.52 5.05
N VAL A 56 -6.10 16.16 4.38
CA VAL A 56 -4.96 16.83 5.03
C VAL A 56 -5.44 18.01 5.89
N PRO A 57 -5.01 18.11 7.17
CA PRO A 57 -5.43 19.19 8.07
C PRO A 57 -4.98 20.60 7.64
N LYS A 58 -3.87 20.72 6.91
CA LYS A 58 -3.30 22.01 6.49
C LYS A 58 -4.17 22.61 5.39
N VAL A 59 -4.83 23.73 5.70
CA VAL A 59 -5.58 24.54 4.72
C VAL A 59 -4.58 25.18 3.77
N ASN A 60 -4.80 25.04 2.46
CA ASN A 60 -3.93 25.56 1.39
C ASN A 60 -2.47 25.10 1.49
N MET A 61 -2.28 23.78 1.55
CA MET A 61 -0.95 23.18 1.39
C MET A 61 -0.41 23.53 0.00
N ASP A 62 0.83 24.02 -0.07
CA ASP A 62 1.48 24.30 -1.35
C ASP A 62 1.72 22.98 -2.10
N SER A 63 1.85 23.09 -3.42
CA SER A 63 2.20 22.01 -4.34
C SER A 63 3.47 21.26 -3.89
N GLU A 64 4.49 21.96 -3.41
CA GLU A 64 5.74 21.35 -2.92
C GLU A 64 5.50 20.48 -1.67
N ASP A 65 4.92 21.07 -0.62
CA ASP A 65 4.56 20.36 0.62
C ASP A 65 3.66 19.14 0.37
N PHE A 66 2.71 19.25 -0.56
CA PHE A 66 1.80 18.17 -0.88
C PHE A 66 2.50 17.03 -1.64
N ASN A 67 3.41 17.37 -2.56
CA ASN A 67 4.22 16.37 -3.24
C ASN A 67 5.16 15.64 -2.26
N GLU A 68 5.73 16.33 -1.28
CA GLU A 68 6.51 15.71 -0.21
C GLU A 68 5.67 14.73 0.62
N LEU A 69 4.43 15.10 0.97
CA LEU A 69 3.50 14.22 1.69
C LEU A 69 3.21 12.93 0.89
N LEU A 70 2.93 13.07 -0.41
CA LEU A 70 2.66 11.92 -1.28
C LEU A 70 3.88 10.99 -1.40
N LEU A 71 5.08 11.56 -1.47
CA LEU A 71 6.32 10.79 -1.50
C LEU A 71 6.59 10.09 -0.16
N ASP A 72 6.32 10.75 0.96
CA ASP A 72 6.43 10.17 2.30
C ASP A 72 5.45 8.99 2.49
N LEU A 73 4.21 9.11 1.97
CA LEU A 73 3.25 8.01 1.96
C LEU A 73 3.80 6.79 1.21
N LYS A 74 4.39 7.00 0.02
CA LYS A 74 5.04 5.93 -0.76
C LYS A 74 6.18 5.28 0.04
N LYS A 75 7.11 6.08 0.57
CA LYS A 75 8.26 5.59 1.35
C LYS A 75 7.82 4.78 2.57
N LYS A 76 6.87 5.29 3.35
CA LYS A 76 6.31 4.59 4.52
C LYS A 76 5.62 3.28 4.14
N ALA A 77 4.95 3.23 2.99
CA ALA A 77 4.32 2.00 2.51
C ALA A 77 5.36 0.95 2.08
N VAL A 78 6.43 1.36 1.40
CA VAL A 78 7.55 0.48 1.05
C VAL A 78 8.23 -0.08 2.29
N SER A 79 8.56 0.75 3.28
CA SER A 79 9.16 0.27 4.53
C SER A 79 8.25 -0.72 5.27
N SER A 80 6.95 -0.42 5.36
CA SER A 80 5.98 -1.34 5.97
C SER A 80 5.86 -2.66 5.21
N THR A 81 5.96 -2.60 3.88
CA THR A 81 5.93 -3.77 2.99
C THR A 81 7.14 -4.66 3.22
N LEU A 82 8.34 -4.08 3.22
CA LEU A 82 9.59 -4.80 3.47
C LEU A 82 9.58 -5.47 4.86
N THR A 83 9.15 -4.75 5.90
CA THR A 83 9.02 -5.33 7.23
C THR A 83 8.01 -6.49 7.27
N SER A 84 6.89 -6.37 6.56
CA SER A 84 5.84 -7.39 6.60
C SER A 84 6.19 -8.64 5.79
N ILE A 85 6.86 -8.48 4.65
CA ILE A 85 7.25 -9.59 3.77
C ILE A 85 8.54 -10.25 4.25
N LEU A 86 9.58 -9.45 4.55
CA LEU A 86 10.91 -9.93 4.87
C LEU A 86 11.12 -10.00 6.39
N ASP A 87 11.23 -8.86 7.07
CA ASP A 87 11.76 -8.82 8.45
C ASP A 87 10.94 -9.65 9.46
N LYS A 88 9.63 -9.77 9.25
CA LYS A 88 8.73 -10.57 10.10
C LYS A 88 8.63 -12.04 9.69
N HIS A 89 9.22 -12.45 8.57
CA HIS A 89 9.15 -13.82 8.11
C HIS A 89 10.16 -14.70 8.86
N TYR A 90 9.72 -15.88 9.32
CA TYR A 90 10.54 -16.76 10.15
C TYR A 90 11.81 -17.30 9.48
N ARG A 91 11.92 -17.21 8.15
CA ARG A 91 13.10 -17.60 7.36
C ARG A 91 13.99 -16.44 6.96
N TYR A 92 13.70 -15.23 7.45
CA TYR A 92 14.53 -14.08 7.15
C TYR A 92 15.88 -14.20 7.87
N ASP A 93 16.96 -14.06 7.12
CA ASP A 93 18.32 -14.08 7.65
C ASP A 93 18.89 -12.65 7.67
N PHE A 94 19.14 -12.12 8.86
CA PHE A 94 19.69 -10.78 9.03
C PHE A 94 21.08 -10.61 8.39
N ASN A 95 21.85 -11.69 8.25
CA ASN A 95 23.19 -11.66 7.66
C ASN A 95 23.18 -11.77 6.13
N LYS A 96 22.03 -12.13 5.55
CA LYS A 96 21.87 -12.20 4.10
C LYS A 96 21.47 -10.82 3.55
N ASP A 97 22.12 -10.42 2.45
CA ASP A 97 21.68 -9.30 1.64
C ASP A 97 20.60 -9.76 0.67
N TYR A 98 19.42 -9.14 0.74
CA TYR A 98 18.27 -9.42 -0.12
C TYR A 98 18.08 -8.38 -1.23
N SER A 99 19.02 -7.44 -1.40
CA SER A 99 18.89 -6.32 -2.35
C SER A 99 18.62 -6.80 -3.77
N ASN A 100 19.39 -7.79 -4.25
CA ASN A 100 19.22 -8.32 -5.60
C ASN A 100 17.87 -9.03 -5.75
N GLU A 101 17.45 -9.84 -4.77
CA GLU A 101 16.15 -10.49 -4.82
C GLU A 101 14.98 -9.50 -4.83
N ILE A 102 15.12 -8.36 -4.13
CA ILE A 102 14.13 -7.28 -4.16
C ILE A 102 14.09 -6.63 -5.55
N ILE A 103 15.25 -6.29 -6.11
CA ILE A 103 15.35 -5.61 -7.41
C ILE A 103 14.84 -6.53 -8.53
N ASP A 104 15.34 -7.77 -8.60
CA ASP A 104 15.00 -8.74 -9.64
C ASP A 104 13.53 -9.14 -9.61
N LYS A 105 12.90 -9.13 -8.43
CA LYS A 105 11.51 -9.54 -8.22
C LYS A 105 10.64 -8.42 -7.69
N ALA A 106 10.94 -7.18 -8.04
CA ALA A 106 10.23 -5.99 -7.54
C ALA A 106 8.71 -6.05 -7.76
N SER A 107 8.24 -6.71 -8.83
CA SER A 107 6.82 -6.90 -9.12
C SER A 107 6.05 -7.70 -8.07
N LEU A 108 6.72 -8.51 -7.24
CA LEU A 108 6.08 -9.24 -6.14
C LEU A 108 5.57 -8.30 -5.03
N PHE A 109 6.16 -7.10 -4.94
CA PHE A 109 5.88 -6.13 -3.90
C PHE A 109 4.75 -5.18 -4.30
N ASP A 110 4.47 -5.03 -5.60
CA ASP A 110 3.51 -4.05 -6.13
C ASP A 110 2.16 -4.12 -5.39
N ASP A 111 1.55 -5.31 -5.31
CA ASP A 111 0.22 -5.43 -4.71
C ASP A 111 0.23 -5.12 -3.21
N VAL A 112 1.30 -5.48 -2.52
CA VAL A 112 1.45 -5.18 -1.09
C VAL A 112 1.63 -3.67 -0.87
N ILE A 113 2.44 -3.00 -1.69
CA ILE A 113 2.64 -1.55 -1.65
C ILE A 113 1.33 -0.83 -1.94
N GLY A 114 0.64 -1.22 -3.01
CA GLY A 114 -0.63 -0.63 -3.44
C GLY A 114 -1.71 -0.70 -2.36
N TYR A 115 -1.95 -1.88 -1.81
CA TYR A 115 -2.92 -2.04 -0.71
C TYR A 115 -2.48 -1.33 0.57
N THR A 116 -1.17 -1.27 0.87
CA THR A 116 -0.66 -0.54 2.04
C THR A 116 -0.92 0.96 1.93
N VAL A 117 -0.73 1.55 0.74
CA VAL A 117 -1.06 2.96 0.49
C VAL A 117 -2.56 3.17 0.59
N ALA A 118 -3.38 2.32 -0.03
CA ALA A 118 -4.85 2.43 0.04
C ALA A 118 -5.36 2.43 1.50
N ILE A 119 -4.84 1.53 2.33
CA ILE A 119 -5.16 1.48 3.77
C ILE A 119 -4.79 2.80 4.45
N LYS A 120 -3.55 3.30 4.25
CA LYS A 120 -3.10 4.57 4.85
C LYS A 120 -3.97 5.75 4.43
N VAL A 121 -4.41 5.81 3.17
CA VAL A 121 -5.32 6.86 2.69
C VAL A 121 -6.68 6.77 3.37
N ILE A 122 -7.24 5.57 3.52
CA ILE A 122 -8.52 5.39 4.21
C ILE A 122 -8.41 5.70 5.71
N GLU A 123 -7.30 5.32 6.35
CA GLU A 123 -6.99 5.70 7.73
C GLU A 123 -6.86 7.22 7.88
N LEU A 124 -6.26 7.90 6.90
CA LEU A 124 -6.22 9.37 6.85
C LEU A 124 -7.64 9.97 6.73
N LEU A 125 -8.49 9.41 5.86
CA LEU A 125 -9.89 9.82 5.71
C LEU A 125 -10.72 9.59 6.97
N ILE A 126 -10.45 8.52 7.73
CA ILE A 126 -11.10 8.23 9.00
C ILE A 126 -10.67 9.22 10.09
N SER A 127 -9.38 9.57 10.11
CA SER A 127 -8.78 10.40 11.16
C SER A 127 -8.95 11.91 10.94
N THR A 128 -9.36 12.32 9.74
CA THR A 128 -9.51 13.74 9.43
C THR A 128 -10.69 14.38 10.17
N ASN A 129 -10.43 15.51 10.81
CA ASN A 129 -11.44 16.35 11.45
C ASN A 129 -11.89 17.51 10.52
N ARG A 130 -11.41 17.57 9.27
CA ARG A 130 -11.83 18.59 8.31
C ARG A 130 -13.32 18.38 7.97
N LYS A 131 -14.17 19.13 8.67
CA LYS A 131 -15.53 19.45 8.23
C LYS A 131 -15.42 20.35 7.00
N ASN A 132 -15.42 19.81 5.79
CA ASN A 132 -15.64 20.66 4.63
C ASN A 132 -17.10 21.15 4.68
N ALA A 133 -17.27 22.47 4.50
CA ALA A 133 -18.49 23.25 4.72
C ALA A 133 -19.64 22.97 3.71
N GLU A 134 -19.62 21.84 3.02
CA GLU A 134 -20.67 21.41 2.11
C GLU A 134 -21.16 19.99 2.48
N GLU A 135 -22.28 19.95 3.20
CA GLU A 135 -23.02 18.80 3.70
C GLU A 135 -23.51 17.76 2.66
N ARG A 136 -22.89 17.62 1.47
CA ARG A 136 -23.49 16.80 0.38
C ARG A 136 -22.74 15.52 -0.04
N ASN A 137 -21.47 15.33 0.31
CA ASN A 137 -20.72 14.08 -0.01
C ASN A 137 -20.23 13.29 1.23
N ALA A 138 -20.50 13.78 2.44
CA ALA A 138 -20.12 13.15 3.72
C ALA A 138 -21.04 11.98 4.14
N SER A 139 -21.50 11.16 3.18
CA SER A 139 -22.19 9.90 3.45
C SER A 139 -21.26 8.68 3.38
N MET A 140 -19.94 8.89 3.43
CA MET A 140 -19.05 7.80 3.86
C MET A 140 -18.92 7.90 5.37
N SER A 141 -19.90 7.32 6.06
CA SER A 141 -19.87 7.22 7.51
C SER A 141 -18.58 6.51 7.94
N TYR A 142 -18.04 6.85 9.10
CA TYR A 142 -16.94 6.10 9.73
C TYR A 142 -17.13 4.57 9.65
N GLN A 143 -18.39 4.12 9.77
CA GLN A 143 -18.76 2.71 9.64
C GLN A 143 -18.50 2.16 8.23
N THR A 144 -18.84 2.90 7.18
CA THR A 144 -18.57 2.53 5.79
C THR A 144 -17.08 2.37 5.54
N LEU A 145 -16.26 3.38 5.91
CA LEU A 145 -14.80 3.31 5.76
C LEU A 145 -14.19 2.14 6.56
N LYS A 146 -14.74 1.86 7.74
CA LYS A 146 -14.31 0.72 8.57
C LYS A 146 -14.68 -0.62 7.93
N VAL A 147 -15.82 -0.71 7.24
CA VAL A 147 -16.21 -1.89 6.46
C VAL A 147 -15.32 -2.06 5.23
N GLU A 148 -14.93 -0.99 4.54
CA GLU A 148 -13.97 -1.08 3.43
C GLU A 148 -12.61 -1.66 3.89
N LEU A 149 -12.12 -1.22 5.05
CA LEU A 149 -10.87 -1.73 5.61
C LEU A 149 -10.98 -3.21 6.05
N ASN A 150 -11.98 -3.52 6.87
CA ASN A 150 -12.07 -4.83 7.56
C ASN A 150 -12.86 -5.89 6.79
N GLY A 151 -13.72 -5.46 5.87
CA GLY A 151 -14.77 -6.29 5.29
C GLY A 151 -15.94 -6.50 6.25
N ALA A 152 -16.87 -7.35 5.82
CA ALA A 152 -18.01 -7.77 6.63
C ALA A 152 -17.93 -9.29 6.88
N LYS A 153 -18.23 -9.72 8.10
CA LYS A 153 -18.27 -11.13 8.49
C LYS A 153 -19.67 -11.53 8.95
N ASN A 154 -20.03 -12.79 8.73
CA ASN A 154 -21.25 -13.37 9.30
C ASN A 154 -21.03 -13.79 10.77
N GLU A 155 -22.10 -14.26 11.43
CA GLU A 155 -22.06 -14.74 12.82
C GLU A 155 -21.08 -15.92 13.04
N GLY A 156 -20.81 -16.70 11.99
CA GLY A 156 -19.81 -17.78 11.99
C GLY A 156 -18.36 -17.33 11.76
N GLY A 157 -18.10 -16.03 11.62
CA GLY A 157 -16.76 -15.48 11.40
C GLY A 157 -16.24 -15.56 9.96
N HIS A 158 -17.04 -16.04 9.01
CA HIS A 158 -16.70 -16.08 7.59
C HIS A 158 -16.94 -14.72 6.93
N TYR A 159 -16.04 -14.30 6.03
CA TYR A 159 -16.20 -13.06 5.27
C TYR A 159 -17.37 -13.16 4.30
N ILE A 160 -18.33 -12.25 4.45
CA ILE A 160 -19.40 -11.96 3.49
C ILE A 160 -18.84 -11.03 2.40
N ALA A 161 -18.04 -10.05 2.82
CA ALA A 161 -17.29 -9.15 1.95
C ALA A 161 -15.85 -9.03 2.48
N LYS A 162 -14.86 -9.13 1.59
CA LYS A 162 -13.44 -9.00 1.94
C LYS A 162 -13.06 -7.53 1.92
N GLY A 163 -12.46 -7.05 3.00
CA GLY A 163 -11.88 -5.71 3.05
C GLY A 163 -10.43 -5.68 2.57
N ILE A 164 -9.87 -4.49 2.49
CA ILE A 164 -8.50 -4.29 1.97
C ILE A 164 -7.45 -4.98 2.85
N TYR A 165 -7.66 -5.07 4.18
CA TYR A 165 -6.74 -5.83 5.05
C TYR A 165 -6.65 -7.31 4.66
N PHE A 166 -7.75 -7.90 4.17
CA PHE A 166 -7.73 -9.27 3.68
C PHE A 166 -6.87 -9.39 2.42
N GLU A 167 -7.07 -8.51 1.43
CA GLU A 167 -6.31 -8.52 0.18
C GLU A 167 -4.81 -8.24 0.39
N LEU A 168 -4.48 -7.32 1.30
CA LEU A 168 -3.10 -7.09 1.76
C LEU A 168 -2.50 -8.38 2.34
N SER A 169 -3.23 -9.07 3.23
CA SER A 169 -2.73 -10.29 3.87
C SER A 169 -2.48 -11.42 2.87
N GLN A 170 -3.31 -11.55 1.82
CA GLN A 170 -3.12 -12.54 0.77
C GLN A 170 -1.92 -12.18 -0.11
N SER A 171 -1.75 -10.91 -0.43
CA SER A 171 -0.63 -10.40 -1.23
C SER A 171 0.70 -10.61 -0.51
N ILE A 172 0.77 -10.35 0.80
CA ILE A 172 1.95 -10.65 1.63
C ILE A 172 2.28 -12.14 1.57
N LYS A 173 1.29 -13.03 1.77
CA LYS A 173 1.51 -14.48 1.72
C LYS A 173 2.00 -14.94 0.35
N LYS A 174 1.47 -14.36 -0.73
CA LYS A 174 1.88 -14.66 -2.11
C LYS A 174 3.34 -14.25 -2.33
N ALA A 175 3.72 -13.04 -1.93
CA ALA A 175 5.09 -12.56 -2.04
C ALA A 175 6.06 -13.41 -1.20
N GLN A 176 5.70 -13.70 0.06
CA GLN A 176 6.50 -14.54 0.95
C GLN A 176 6.73 -15.95 0.40
N ARG A 177 5.71 -16.59 -0.19
CA ARG A 177 5.86 -17.91 -0.81
C ARG A 177 6.85 -17.92 -1.98
N SER A 178 6.95 -16.80 -2.70
CA SER A 178 7.88 -16.68 -3.83
C SER A 178 9.31 -16.34 -3.40
N LEU A 179 9.46 -15.54 -2.34
CA LEU A 179 10.77 -15.16 -1.79
C LEU A 179 11.37 -16.22 -0.87
N PHE A 180 10.52 -16.95 -0.16
CA PHE A 180 10.89 -18.00 0.79
C PHE A 180 10.17 -19.32 0.45
N PRO A 181 10.49 -19.95 -0.71
CA PRO A 181 9.84 -21.19 -1.11
C PRO A 181 10.09 -22.29 -0.08
N PHE A 182 9.10 -23.16 0.13
CA PHE A 182 9.28 -24.35 0.96
C PHE A 182 10.24 -25.31 0.24
N GLU A 183 11.31 -25.72 0.93
CA GLU A 183 12.12 -26.84 0.46
C GLU A 183 11.41 -28.13 0.88
N VAL A 184 10.96 -28.93 -0.08
CA VAL A 184 10.53 -30.31 0.21
C VAL A 184 11.81 -31.12 0.38
N ILE A 185 12.18 -31.39 1.63
CA ILE A 185 13.31 -32.26 1.90
C ILE A 185 12.81 -33.71 1.76
N VAL A 186 12.98 -34.31 0.57
CA VAL A 186 12.71 -35.73 0.38
C VAL A 186 13.82 -36.54 1.07
N ARG A 187 13.56 -37.06 2.28
CA ARG A 187 14.41 -38.07 2.92
C ARG A 187 13.80 -39.45 2.69
N ASN A 188 14.55 -40.32 1.99
CA ASN A 188 14.23 -41.75 1.82
C ASN A 188 12.82 -42.05 1.27
N GLY A 189 12.42 -41.41 0.16
CA GLY A 189 11.23 -41.81 -0.60
C GLY A 189 9.87 -41.51 0.05
N ASN A 190 9.84 -40.89 1.24
CA ASN A 190 8.62 -40.36 1.84
C ASN A 190 8.68 -38.83 1.86
N CYS A 191 7.68 -38.17 1.27
CA CYS A 191 7.48 -36.73 1.43
C CYS A 191 6.97 -36.44 2.85
N GLN A 192 7.67 -35.58 3.59
CA GLN A 192 7.15 -34.87 4.77
C GLN A 192 7.16 -33.38 4.50
#